data_AF-A0A3B0PQS3-F1
#
_entry.id   AF-A0A3B0PQS3-F1
#
_cell.length_a   1.000
_cell.length_b   1.000
_cell.length_c   1.000
_cell.angle_alpha   90.00
_cell.angle_beta   90.00
_cell.angle_gamma   90.00
#
_symmetry.space_group_name_H-M   'P 1'
#
loop_
_entity.id
_entity.type
_entity.pdbx_description
1 polymer ?
#
loop_
_entity_poly.entity_id
_entity_poly.type
_entity_poly.pdbx_seq_one_letter_code
_entity_poly.pdbx_strand_id
1 'polypeptide(L)'
;MKLDKTELPFGAIVRLNNYEHMVLITNKSNSHITYYDPNIGKENTLEFNEFQSIFRGLLIEFIEFKNVKNEVNEVKDNKNKGSYFSLFEFNKEHLYITLMLMLELIFLIVLPLINKKIINTIIVYKLKNEILLIGISSIIMIVILYLIQNITNRITNIIYNKKVSEIFIYLLNQFNISNKKMALKLSTLEIKNRFASIYEILSIKQMFFPSLIINILSFSISLLILKNINNIMLIILGALGIFILILSFIKKKIFDSNFHKILTQNFEGDLHFENYVNSIKEFEHHILSNSILSKW
;
A
#
# COMPACT_ATOMS: atom_id res chain seq x y z
N MET A 1 -19.63 20.32 3.70
CA MET A 1 -19.91 20.68 2.30
C MET A 1 -21.15 21.57 2.33
N LYS A 2 -21.00 22.88 2.11
CA LYS A 2 -22.10 23.84 2.19
C LYS A 2 -22.82 23.86 0.85
N LEU A 3 -23.74 22.94 0.64
CA LEU A 3 -24.78 23.05 -0.38
C LEU A 3 -25.83 24.03 0.14
N ASP A 4 -25.44 25.31 0.25
CA ASP A 4 -26.32 26.45 0.00
C ASP A 4 -25.69 27.79 0.39
N LYS A 5 -25.67 28.67 -0.63
CA LYS A 5 -26.17 30.06 -0.64
C LYS A 5 -26.07 30.68 -2.05
N THR A 6 -25.31 30.06 -2.96
CA THR A 6 -25.11 30.51 -4.35
C THR A 6 -24.79 29.31 -5.27
N GLU A 7 -25.79 28.50 -5.65
CA GLU A 7 -25.82 27.52 -6.78
C GLU A 7 -24.67 26.48 -6.93
N LEU A 8 -23.65 26.51 -6.06
CA LEU A 8 -22.44 25.69 -6.09
C LEU A 8 -22.38 24.81 -4.83
N PRO A 9 -21.79 23.60 -4.92
CA PRO A 9 -21.20 23.01 -6.12
C PRO A 9 -22.26 22.36 -7.04
N PHE A 10 -21.99 22.31 -8.35
CA PHE A 10 -22.80 21.55 -9.32
C PHE A 10 -21.92 20.58 -10.13
N GLY A 11 -22.52 19.49 -10.62
CA GLY A 11 -21.85 18.54 -11.50
C GLY A 11 -21.84 19.05 -12.94
N ALA A 12 -20.75 18.81 -13.66
CA ALA A 12 -20.64 19.08 -15.09
C ALA A 12 -20.04 17.87 -15.80
N ILE A 13 -20.49 17.57 -17.02
CA ILE A 13 -19.86 16.55 -17.86
C ILE A 13 -18.78 17.22 -18.72
N VAL A 14 -17.55 16.71 -18.62
CA VAL A 14 -16.41 17.14 -19.46
C VAL A 14 -15.88 15.97 -20.27
N ARG A 15 -15.23 16.27 -21.40
CA ARG A 15 -14.48 15.29 -22.17
C ARG A 15 -13.00 15.62 -22.15
N LEU A 16 -12.23 14.71 -21.57
CA LEU A 16 -10.77 14.79 -21.53
C LEU A 16 -10.22 13.48 -22.12
N ASN A 17 -9.24 13.58 -23.03
CA ASN A 17 -8.57 12.43 -23.65
C ASN A 17 -9.54 11.36 -24.22
N ASN A 18 -10.58 11.79 -24.95
CA ASN A 18 -11.64 10.96 -25.53
C ASN A 18 -12.61 10.28 -24.57
N TYR A 19 -12.47 10.43 -23.26
CA TYR A 19 -13.41 9.93 -22.26
C TYR A 19 -14.30 11.05 -21.71
N GLU A 20 -15.57 10.75 -21.48
CA GLU A 20 -16.52 11.64 -20.84
C GLU A 20 -16.70 11.24 -19.37
N HIS A 21 -16.56 12.19 -18.47
CA HIS A 21 -16.78 11.96 -17.05
C HIS A 21 -17.33 13.19 -16.35
N MET A 22 -17.89 12.96 -15.16
CA MET A 22 -18.45 14.02 -14.34
C MET A 22 -17.36 14.67 -13.50
N VAL A 23 -17.32 16.00 -13.49
CA VAL A 23 -16.51 16.83 -12.59
C VAL A 23 -17.42 17.68 -11.73
N LEU A 24 -16.92 18.09 -10.56
CA LEU A 24 -17.66 18.95 -9.63
C LEU A 24 -17.13 20.38 -9.73
N ILE A 25 -17.94 21.32 -10.19
CA ILE A 25 -17.55 22.74 -10.17
C ILE A 25 -17.66 23.24 -8.74
N THR A 26 -16.53 23.66 -8.18
CA THR A 26 -16.45 24.13 -6.78
C THR A 26 -16.45 25.64 -6.69
N ASN A 27 -15.92 26.34 -7.70
CA ASN A 27 -15.90 27.79 -7.75
C ASN A 27 -15.93 28.32 -9.20
N LYS A 28 -16.50 29.51 -9.38
CA LYS A 28 -16.52 30.24 -10.66
C LYS A 28 -16.19 31.71 -10.42
N SER A 29 -15.21 32.20 -11.17
CA SER A 29 -14.88 33.62 -11.27
C SER A 29 -15.14 34.12 -12.70
N ASN A 30 -14.95 35.42 -12.95
CA ASN A 30 -15.18 36.00 -14.28
C ASN A 30 -14.25 35.43 -15.36
N SER A 31 -13.04 34.99 -15.00
CA SER A 31 -12.04 34.50 -15.94
C SER A 31 -11.72 33.01 -15.79
N HIS A 32 -12.00 32.42 -14.63
CA HIS A 32 -11.59 31.05 -14.31
C HIS A 32 -12.73 30.22 -13.72
N ILE A 33 -12.70 28.92 -14.02
CA ILE A 33 -13.54 27.90 -13.41
C ILE A 33 -12.63 26.95 -12.62
N THR A 34 -12.96 26.74 -11.35
CA THR A 34 -12.31 25.74 -10.49
C THR A 34 -13.23 24.54 -10.36
N TYR A 35 -12.70 23.36 -10.67
CA TYR A 35 -13.43 22.11 -10.60
C TYR A 35 -12.60 21.00 -9.96
N TYR A 36 -13.27 20.14 -9.21
CA TYR A 36 -12.70 18.90 -8.72
C TYR A 36 -12.92 17.78 -9.74
N ASP A 37 -11.83 17.18 -10.19
CA ASP A 37 -11.86 16.01 -11.06
C ASP A 37 -11.72 14.72 -10.23
N PRO A 38 -12.74 13.87 -10.14
CA PRO A 38 -12.68 12.64 -9.36
C PRO A 38 -11.65 11.63 -9.90
N ASN A 39 -11.32 11.68 -11.20
CA ASN A 39 -10.29 10.82 -11.76
C ASN A 39 -8.89 11.26 -11.29
N ILE A 40 -8.68 12.57 -11.16
CA ILE A 40 -7.37 13.12 -10.81
C ILE A 40 -7.19 13.23 -9.28
N GLY A 41 -8.30 13.36 -8.55
CA GLY A 41 -8.33 13.48 -7.09
C GLY A 41 -7.88 14.85 -6.57
N LYS A 42 -7.89 15.88 -7.42
CA LYS A 42 -7.49 17.25 -7.06
C LYS A 42 -8.38 18.29 -7.74
N GLU A 43 -8.39 19.50 -7.16
CA GLU A 43 -8.98 20.66 -7.80
C GLU A 43 -8.05 21.19 -8.90
N ASN A 44 -8.62 21.44 -10.07
CA ASN A 44 -7.99 22.09 -11.19
C ASN A 44 -8.67 23.43 -11.43
N THR A 45 -7.90 24.43 -11.86
CA THR A 45 -8.42 25.73 -12.26
C THR A 45 -8.04 25.96 -13.71
N LEU A 46 -9.03 26.23 -14.55
CA LEU A 46 -8.86 26.53 -15.98
C LEU A 46 -9.46 27.90 -16.30
N GLU A 47 -8.96 28.51 -17.36
CA GLU A 47 -9.63 29.68 -17.93
C GLU A 47 -11.00 29.28 -18.50
N PHE A 48 -11.94 30.21 -18.52
CA PHE A 48 -13.32 29.94 -18.96
C PHE A 48 -13.38 29.34 -20.36
N ASN A 49 -12.59 29.86 -21.30
CA ASN A 49 -12.53 29.40 -22.69
C ASN A 49 -11.98 27.97 -22.80
N GLU A 50 -10.96 27.65 -21.98
CA GLU A 50 -10.40 26.30 -21.92
C GLU A 50 -11.41 25.31 -21.36
N PHE A 51 -12.11 25.68 -20.28
CA PHE A 51 -13.17 24.84 -19.71
C PHE A 51 -14.33 24.64 -20.71
N GLN A 52 -14.73 25.70 -21.41
CA GLN A 52 -15.81 25.62 -22.41
C GLN A 52 -15.47 24.64 -23.54
N SER A 53 -14.19 24.50 -23.91
CA SER A 53 -13.76 23.57 -24.95
C SER A 53 -13.92 22.08 -24.57
N ILE A 54 -13.84 21.77 -23.27
CA ILE A 54 -13.97 20.40 -22.76
C ILE A 54 -15.39 20.09 -22.26
N PHE A 55 -16.19 21.11 -22.00
CA PHE A 55 -17.54 20.98 -21.45
C PHE A 55 -18.54 20.42 -22.47
N ARG A 56 -19.39 19.47 -22.03
CA ARG A 56 -20.36 18.76 -22.89
C ARG A 56 -21.78 19.33 -22.84
N GLY A 57 -21.99 20.48 -22.20
CA GLY A 57 -23.30 21.14 -22.18
C GLY A 57 -24.28 20.61 -21.14
N LEU A 58 -23.87 19.68 -20.27
CA LEU A 58 -24.72 19.09 -19.24
C LEU A 58 -24.29 19.54 -17.85
N LEU A 59 -25.22 20.15 -17.12
CA LEU A 59 -25.08 20.54 -15.72
C LEU A 59 -26.04 19.73 -14.85
N ILE A 60 -25.56 19.33 -13.67
CA ILE A 60 -26.32 18.61 -12.66
C ILE A 60 -26.33 19.48 -11.41
N GLU A 61 -27.50 20.05 -11.12
CA GLU A 61 -27.70 20.82 -9.90
C GLU A 61 -27.97 19.89 -8.72
N PHE A 62 -27.36 20.19 -7.58
CA PHE A 62 -27.58 19.49 -6.33
C PHE A 62 -28.40 20.36 -5.38
N ILE A 63 -29.66 19.97 -5.14
CA ILE A 63 -30.57 20.72 -4.25
C ILE A 63 -30.62 20.04 -2.88
N GLU A 64 -30.35 20.79 -1.80
CA GLU A 64 -30.46 20.27 -0.44
C GLU A 64 -31.94 20.12 -0.03
N PHE A 65 -32.41 18.88 0.14
CA PHE A 65 -33.73 18.62 0.70
C PHE A 65 -33.70 18.72 2.23
N LYS A 66 -34.51 19.62 2.81
CA LYS A 66 -34.52 19.97 4.26
C LYS A 66 -34.68 18.78 5.22
N ASN A 67 -35.27 17.66 4.80
CA ASN A 67 -35.53 16.50 5.66
C ASN A 67 -34.42 15.43 5.65
N VAL A 68 -33.40 15.54 4.80
CA VAL A 68 -32.32 14.52 4.69
C VAL A 68 -31.28 14.65 5.80
N LYS A 69 -31.26 15.78 6.54
CA LYS A 69 -30.27 16.03 7.61
C LYS A 69 -30.35 15.03 8.77
N ASN A 70 -31.52 14.46 9.05
CA ASN A 70 -31.69 13.54 10.19
C ASN A 70 -31.16 12.12 9.88
N GLU A 71 -31.35 11.60 8.66
CA GLU A 71 -30.84 10.29 8.26
C GLU A 71 -29.29 10.27 8.12
N VAL A 72 -28.69 11.37 7.66
CA VAL A 72 -27.23 11.46 7.49
C VAL A 72 -26.50 11.49 8.84
N ASN A 73 -27.12 12.03 9.88
CA ASN A 73 -26.53 12.08 11.22
C ASN A 73 -26.57 10.71 11.91
N GLU A 74 -27.66 9.95 11.77
CA GLU A 74 -27.75 8.57 12.30
C GLU A 74 -26.77 7.61 11.60
N VAL A 75 -26.53 7.78 10.30
CA VAL A 75 -25.54 6.99 9.56
C VAL A 75 -24.10 7.39 9.92
N LYS A 76 -23.85 8.67 10.25
CA LYS A 76 -22.53 9.13 10.73
C LYS A 76 -22.18 8.57 12.10
N ASP A 77 -23.13 8.52 13.02
CA ASP A 77 -22.90 7.98 14.37
C ASP A 77 -22.68 6.46 14.38
N ASN A 78 -23.28 5.73 13.44
CA ASN A 78 -23.02 4.29 13.28
C ASN A 78 -21.77 3.95 12.43
N LYS A 79 -21.34 4.81 11.50
CA LYS A 79 -20.13 4.58 10.68
C LYS A 79 -18.82 4.94 11.39
N ASN A 80 -18.84 5.77 12.42
CA ASN A 80 -17.64 6.08 13.21
C ASN A 80 -17.12 4.89 14.03
N LYS A 81 -17.84 3.76 14.08
CA LYS A 81 -17.37 2.51 14.71
C LYS A 81 -16.55 1.61 13.79
N GLY A 82 -16.55 1.85 12.47
CA GLY A 82 -15.63 1.20 11.52
C GLY A 82 -14.28 1.92 11.52
N SER A 83 -13.59 1.84 12.65
CA SER A 83 -12.55 2.78 13.02
C SER A 83 -11.32 2.67 12.09
N TYR A 84 -10.84 3.80 11.60
CA TYR A 84 -9.46 3.92 11.12
C TYR A 84 -8.46 3.45 12.20
N PHE A 85 -8.86 3.48 13.48
CA PHE A 85 -8.14 2.88 14.60
C PHE A 85 -8.05 1.35 14.57
N SER A 86 -8.93 0.65 13.84
CA SER A 86 -8.88 -0.80 13.74
C SER A 86 -7.64 -1.28 12.98
N LEU A 87 -7.12 -0.47 12.04
CA LEU A 87 -5.82 -0.70 11.39
C LEU A 87 -4.66 -0.57 12.40
N PHE A 88 -4.87 0.17 13.49
CA PHE A 88 -3.91 0.43 14.55
C PHE A 88 -4.13 -0.42 15.81
N GLU A 89 -4.96 -1.47 15.75
CA GLU A 89 -5.17 -2.38 16.87
C GLU A 89 -4.00 -3.34 17.05
N PHE A 90 -3.36 -3.27 18.22
CA PHE A 90 -2.31 -4.21 18.61
C PHE A 90 -2.93 -5.51 19.16
N ASN A 91 -2.68 -6.60 18.46
CA ASN A 91 -3.20 -7.95 18.77
C ASN A 91 -2.08 -8.91 19.20
N LYS A 92 -2.46 -10.07 19.79
CA LYS A 92 -1.52 -11.11 20.23
C LYS A 92 -0.53 -11.56 19.15
N GLU A 93 -0.96 -11.59 17.89
CA GLU A 93 -0.08 -11.91 16.76
C GLU A 93 1.02 -10.88 16.55
N HIS A 94 0.72 -9.59 16.73
CA HIS A 94 1.73 -8.53 16.65
C HIS A 94 2.78 -8.70 17.74
N LEU A 95 2.37 -9.09 18.96
CA LEU A 95 3.31 -9.42 20.04
C LEU A 95 4.24 -10.56 19.65
N TYR A 96 3.69 -11.64 19.08
CA TYR A 96 4.47 -12.79 18.64
C TYR A 96 5.49 -12.42 17.56
N ILE A 97 5.06 -11.70 16.52
CA ILE A 97 5.95 -11.24 15.44
C ILE A 97 7.03 -10.31 16.01
N THR A 98 6.66 -9.40 16.93
CA THR A 98 7.61 -8.50 17.59
C THR A 98 8.68 -9.28 18.36
N LEU A 99 8.29 -10.29 19.15
CA LEU A 99 9.25 -11.12 19.90
C LEU A 99 10.23 -11.85 18.98
N MET A 100 9.75 -12.37 17.84
CA MET A 100 10.61 -13.05 16.87
C MET A 100 11.60 -12.08 16.22
N LEU A 101 11.14 -10.89 15.83
CA LEU A 101 12.02 -9.84 15.30
C LEU A 101 13.00 -9.31 16.36
N MET A 102 12.63 -9.29 17.65
CA MET A 102 13.54 -8.92 18.73
C MET A 102 14.68 -9.94 18.88
N LEU A 103 14.38 -11.23 18.75
CA LEU A 103 15.42 -12.28 18.74
C LEU A 103 16.41 -12.04 17.61
N GLU A 104 15.91 -11.78 16.39
CA GLU A 104 16.75 -11.45 15.24
C GLU A 104 17.64 -10.23 15.50
N LEU A 105 17.06 -9.15 16.06
CA LEU A 105 17.78 -7.93 16.38
C LEU A 105 18.93 -8.18 17.37
N ILE A 106 18.74 -9.03 18.39
CA ILE A 106 19.78 -9.37 19.36
C ILE A 106 21.00 -9.98 18.65
N PHE A 107 20.79 -10.94 17.74
CA PHE A 107 21.88 -11.55 17.00
C PHE A 107 22.61 -10.55 16.10
N LEU A 108 21.88 -9.66 15.43
CA LEU A 108 22.46 -8.61 14.59
C LEU A 108 23.33 -7.63 15.39
N ILE A 109 22.97 -7.31 16.64
CA ILE A 109 23.74 -6.43 17.51
C ILE A 109 24.98 -7.13 18.10
N VAL A 110 24.86 -8.42 18.42
CA VAL A 110 25.95 -9.19 19.04
C VAL A 110 27.13 -9.39 18.08
N LEU A 111 26.86 -9.55 16.78
CA LEU A 111 27.88 -9.88 15.78
C LEU A 111 28.98 -8.80 15.65
N PRO A 112 28.67 -7.48 15.54
CA PRO A 112 29.69 -6.43 15.59
C PRO A 112 30.52 -6.40 16.88
N LEU A 113 29.91 -6.73 18.04
CA LEU A 113 30.61 -6.76 19.32
C LEU A 113 31.63 -7.90 19.38
N ILE A 114 31.27 -9.07 18.84
CA ILE A 114 32.18 -10.20 18.68
C ILE A 114 33.34 -9.79 17.77
N ASN A 115 33.07 -9.17 16.62
CA ASN A 115 34.10 -8.72 15.68
C ASN A 115 35.10 -7.74 16.33
N LYS A 116 34.62 -6.78 17.13
CA LYS A 116 35.49 -5.86 17.88
C LYS A 116 36.43 -6.61 18.83
N LYS A 117 35.94 -7.64 19.52
CA LYS A 117 36.74 -8.47 20.43
C LYS A 117 37.79 -9.31 19.68
N ILE A 118 37.44 -9.86 18.52
CA ILE A 118 38.38 -10.57 17.64
C ILE A 118 39.56 -9.65 17.27
N ILE A 119 39.27 -8.46 16.77
CA ILE A 119 40.30 -7.53 16.29
C ILE A 119 41.17 -7.04 17.45
N ASN A 120 40.56 -6.57 18.54
CA ASN A 120 41.30 -5.87 19.59
C ASN A 120 42.04 -6.79 20.56
N THR A 121 41.58 -8.03 20.74
CA THR A 121 42.19 -8.95 21.70
C THR A 121 42.91 -10.06 20.97
N ILE A 122 42.21 -10.77 20.09
CA ILE A 122 42.70 -12.06 19.61
C ILE A 122 43.78 -11.91 18.55
N ILE A 123 43.61 -10.96 17.62
CA ILE A 123 44.63 -10.66 16.60
C ILE A 123 45.88 -10.06 17.28
N VAL A 124 45.70 -9.10 18.18
CA VAL A 124 46.80 -8.42 18.89
C VAL A 124 47.64 -9.41 19.71
N TYR A 125 47.00 -10.30 20.47
CA TYR A 125 47.70 -11.31 21.28
C TYR A 125 48.04 -12.61 20.52
N LYS A 126 47.80 -12.66 19.19
CA LYS A 126 48.10 -13.81 18.32
C LYS A 126 47.55 -15.16 18.83
N LEU A 127 46.36 -15.13 19.40
CA LEU A 127 45.68 -16.26 20.04
C LEU A 127 45.03 -17.19 18.99
N LYS A 128 45.82 -18.09 18.40
CA LYS A 128 45.39 -18.91 17.24
C LYS A 128 44.22 -19.86 17.53
N ASN A 129 44.17 -20.48 18.71
CA ASN A 129 43.11 -21.43 19.06
C ASN A 129 41.77 -20.71 19.25
N GLU A 130 41.82 -19.51 19.79
CA GLU A 130 40.70 -18.63 20.05
C GLU A 130 40.13 -18.07 18.74
N ILE A 131 40.97 -17.80 17.74
CA ILE A 131 40.52 -17.47 16.38
C ILE A 131 39.68 -18.62 15.82
N LEU A 132 40.16 -19.86 15.92
CA LEU A 132 39.47 -21.02 15.38
C LEU A 132 38.13 -21.25 16.10
N LEU A 133 38.13 -21.19 17.43
CA LEU A 133 36.92 -21.34 18.25
C LEU A 133 35.87 -20.27 17.91
N ILE A 134 36.30 -19.02 17.71
CA ILE A 134 35.38 -17.93 17.36
C ILE A 134 34.93 -18.00 15.90
N GLY A 135 35.77 -18.46 14.99
CA GLY A 135 35.39 -18.73 13.61
C GLY A 135 34.24 -19.76 13.55
N ILE A 136 34.41 -20.88 14.26
CA ILE A 136 33.37 -21.92 14.37
C ILE A 136 32.11 -21.35 15.04
N SER A 137 32.24 -20.61 16.15
CA SER A 137 31.07 -20.06 16.85
C SER A 137 30.33 -19.01 16.02
N SER A 138 31.04 -18.22 15.21
CA SER A 138 30.44 -17.25 14.29
C SER A 138 29.67 -17.95 13.17
N ILE A 139 30.23 -19.02 12.59
CA ILE A 139 29.52 -19.84 11.58
C ILE A 139 28.25 -20.44 12.19
N ILE A 140 28.34 -21.01 13.39
CA ILE A 140 27.18 -21.56 14.10
C ILE A 140 26.13 -20.45 14.35
N MET A 141 26.54 -19.26 14.80
CA MET A 141 25.63 -18.14 14.98
C MET A 141 24.94 -17.72 13.69
N ILE A 142 25.67 -17.65 12.56
CA ILE A 142 25.09 -17.31 11.25
C ILE A 142 24.06 -18.35 10.83
N VAL A 143 24.35 -19.64 11.02
CA VAL A 143 23.41 -20.73 10.72
C VAL A 143 22.16 -20.63 11.60
N ILE A 144 22.33 -20.40 12.90
CA ILE A 144 21.21 -20.21 13.84
C ILE A 144 20.37 -19.00 13.44
N LEU A 145 21.00 -17.88 13.10
CA LEU A 145 20.30 -16.67 12.65
C LEU A 145 19.47 -16.94 11.39
N TYR A 146 20.06 -17.61 10.40
CA TYR A 146 19.36 -17.98 9.16
C TYR A 146 18.17 -18.91 9.44
N LEU A 147 18.32 -19.88 10.35
CA LEU A 147 17.22 -20.75 10.77
C LEU A 147 16.10 -19.96 11.47
N ILE A 148 16.45 -19.05 12.38
CA ILE A 148 15.47 -18.19 13.08
C ILE A 148 14.71 -17.33 12.08
N GLN A 149 15.40 -16.69 11.12
CA GLN A 149 14.76 -15.89 10.07
C GLN A 149 13.79 -16.71 9.23
N ASN A 150 14.19 -17.92 8.81
CA ASN A 150 13.33 -18.81 8.03
C ASN A 150 12.09 -19.28 8.81
N ILE A 151 12.26 -19.65 10.08
CA ILE A 151 11.15 -20.05 10.95
C ILE A 151 10.21 -18.86 11.14
N THR A 152 10.74 -17.67 11.44
CA THR A 152 9.97 -16.44 11.63
C THR A 152 9.16 -16.10 10.38
N ASN A 153 9.78 -16.14 9.20
CA ASN A 153 9.11 -15.90 7.92
C ASN A 153 7.97 -16.90 7.67
N ARG A 154 8.22 -18.20 7.91
CA ARG A 154 7.18 -19.23 7.74
C ARG A 154 6.01 -19.01 8.68
N ILE A 155 6.26 -18.77 9.96
CA ILE A 155 5.19 -18.60 10.96
C ILE A 155 4.39 -17.33 10.66
N THR A 156 5.07 -16.22 10.33
CA THR A 156 4.42 -14.97 9.96
C THR A 156 3.51 -15.16 8.73
N ASN A 157 4.00 -15.86 7.70
CA ASN A 157 3.21 -16.16 6.50
C ASN A 157 2.00 -17.05 6.80
N ILE A 158 2.13 -18.04 7.69
CA ILE A 158 1.01 -18.91 8.08
C ILE A 158 -0.08 -18.10 8.79
N ILE A 159 0.29 -17.28 9.78
CA ILE A 159 -0.64 -16.43 10.52
C ILE A 159 -1.37 -15.49 9.56
N TYR A 160 -0.59 -14.86 8.68
CA TYR A 160 -1.10 -13.91 7.71
C TYR A 160 -2.07 -14.56 6.70
N ASN A 161 -1.67 -15.65 6.05
CA ASN A 161 -2.49 -16.35 5.06
C ASN A 161 -3.80 -16.86 5.66
N LYS A 162 -3.77 -17.32 6.91
CA LYS A 162 -4.98 -17.77 7.61
C LYS A 162 -5.99 -16.63 7.73
N LYS A 163 -5.56 -15.46 8.21
CA LYS A 163 -6.44 -14.29 8.37
C LYS A 163 -6.96 -13.73 7.05
N VAL A 164 -6.10 -13.70 6.04
CA VAL A 164 -6.51 -13.31 4.68
C VAL A 164 -7.62 -14.23 4.19
N SER A 165 -7.43 -15.55 4.34
CA SER A 165 -8.42 -16.54 3.93
C SER A 165 -9.75 -16.37 4.65
N GLU A 166 -9.73 -16.18 5.98
CA GLU A 166 -10.95 -15.94 6.77
C GLU A 166 -11.72 -14.69 6.29
N ILE A 167 -11.01 -13.59 6.02
CA ILE A 167 -11.60 -12.35 5.52
C ILE A 167 -12.12 -12.52 4.09
N PHE A 168 -11.39 -13.22 3.24
CA PHE A 168 -11.82 -13.53 1.87
C PHE A 168 -13.11 -14.33 1.86
N ILE A 169 -13.17 -15.40 2.65
CA ILE A 169 -14.37 -16.25 2.77
C ILE A 169 -15.54 -15.42 3.28
N TYR A 170 -15.32 -14.57 4.29
CA TYR A 170 -16.35 -13.66 4.79
C TYR A 170 -16.87 -12.72 3.69
N LEU A 171 -15.99 -12.08 2.93
CA LEU A 171 -16.36 -11.16 1.86
C LEU A 171 -17.10 -11.88 0.73
N LEU A 172 -16.64 -13.05 0.31
CA LEU A 172 -17.30 -13.86 -0.71
C LEU A 172 -18.71 -14.27 -0.27
N ASN A 173 -18.87 -14.67 0.98
CA ASN A 173 -20.18 -14.98 1.55
C ASN A 173 -21.10 -13.76 1.55
N GLN A 174 -20.59 -12.57 1.89
CA GLN A 174 -21.35 -11.32 1.81
C GLN A 174 -21.75 -10.97 0.37
N PHE A 175 -20.83 -11.12 -0.60
CA PHE A 175 -21.16 -10.90 -2.01
C PHE A 175 -22.26 -11.84 -2.51
N ASN A 176 -22.21 -13.11 -2.10
CA ASN A 176 -23.22 -14.11 -2.46
C ASN A 176 -24.59 -13.84 -1.83
N ILE A 177 -24.63 -13.39 -0.57
CA ILE A 177 -25.87 -13.28 0.21
C ILE A 177 -26.56 -11.92 0.04
N SER A 178 -25.81 -10.80 0.08
CA SER A 178 -26.40 -9.46 0.22
C SER A 178 -26.22 -8.54 -0.99
N ASN A 179 -25.26 -8.83 -1.88
CA ASN A 179 -24.81 -7.86 -2.89
C ASN A 179 -24.66 -8.41 -4.31
N LYS A 180 -25.37 -9.48 -4.68
CA LYS A 180 -25.30 -10.09 -6.02
C LYS A 180 -25.50 -9.08 -7.17
N LYS A 181 -26.44 -8.14 -7.03
CA LYS A 181 -26.67 -7.07 -8.03
C LYS A 181 -25.48 -6.09 -8.14
N MET A 182 -24.74 -5.86 -7.06
CA MET A 182 -23.57 -4.99 -7.06
C MET A 182 -22.35 -5.73 -7.61
N ALA A 183 -22.18 -7.01 -7.27
CA ALA A 183 -21.12 -7.85 -7.84
C ALA A 183 -21.22 -7.94 -9.37
N LEU A 184 -22.43 -8.02 -9.92
CA LEU A 184 -22.66 -8.02 -11.38
C LEU A 184 -22.33 -6.69 -12.07
N LYS A 185 -22.16 -5.59 -11.33
CA LYS A 185 -21.79 -4.27 -11.89
C LYS A 185 -20.28 -4.04 -11.94
N LEU A 186 -19.50 -4.88 -11.25
CA LEU A 186 -18.05 -4.76 -11.19
C LEU A 186 -17.42 -5.67 -12.26
N SER A 187 -16.37 -5.20 -12.92
CA SER A 187 -15.60 -6.07 -13.81
C SER A 187 -14.80 -7.09 -13.00
N THR A 188 -14.48 -8.23 -13.62
CA THR A 188 -13.62 -9.26 -13.00
C THR A 188 -12.28 -8.68 -12.55
N LEU A 189 -11.71 -7.76 -13.34
CA LEU A 189 -10.49 -7.04 -13.02
C LEU A 189 -10.66 -6.18 -11.76
N GLU A 190 -11.76 -5.43 -11.66
CA GLU A 190 -12.01 -4.57 -10.51
C GLU A 190 -12.18 -5.39 -9.22
N ILE A 191 -12.88 -6.53 -9.31
CA ILE A 191 -13.02 -7.47 -8.20
C ILE A 191 -11.64 -8.00 -7.78
N LYS A 192 -10.82 -8.46 -8.73
CA LYS A 192 -9.45 -8.94 -8.48
C LYS A 192 -8.60 -7.87 -7.81
N ASN A 193 -8.63 -6.63 -8.32
CA ASN A 193 -7.83 -5.52 -7.79
C ASN A 193 -8.27 -5.13 -6.37
N ARG A 194 -9.57 -5.12 -6.08
CA ARG A 194 -10.08 -4.90 -4.72
C ARG A 194 -9.63 -5.99 -3.75
N PHE A 195 -9.67 -7.25 -4.18
CA PHE A 195 -9.18 -8.38 -3.39
C PHE A 195 -7.66 -8.33 -3.15
N ALA A 196 -6.86 -7.99 -4.16
CA ALA A 196 -5.43 -7.76 -4.03
C ALA A 196 -5.12 -6.59 -3.06
N SER A 197 -5.89 -5.50 -3.15
CA SER A 197 -5.75 -4.36 -2.23
C SER A 197 -6.03 -4.76 -0.77
N ILE A 198 -7.05 -5.61 -0.54
CA ILE A 198 -7.35 -6.14 0.80
C ILE A 198 -6.17 -6.96 1.34
N TYR A 199 -5.56 -7.81 0.49
CA TYR A 199 -4.37 -8.57 0.83
C TYR A 199 -3.22 -7.64 1.29
N GLU A 200 -2.90 -6.62 0.48
CA GLU A 200 -1.84 -5.65 0.80
C GLU A 200 -2.12 -4.89 2.10
N ILE A 201 -3.36 -4.40 2.29
CA ILE A 201 -3.77 -3.68 3.50
C ILE A 201 -3.60 -4.57 4.74
N LEU A 202 -4.01 -5.84 4.66
CA LEU A 202 -3.84 -6.78 5.77
C LEU A 202 -2.36 -7.06 6.07
N SER A 203 -1.52 -7.12 5.03
CA SER A 203 -0.09 -7.36 5.20
C SER A 203 0.56 -6.19 5.93
N ILE A 204 0.26 -4.96 5.47
CA ILE A 204 0.69 -3.72 6.13
C ILE A 204 0.20 -3.70 7.57
N LYS A 205 -1.10 -3.96 7.81
CA LYS A 205 -1.69 -3.94 9.15
C LYS A 205 -0.93 -4.84 10.12
N GLN A 206 -0.60 -6.06 9.70
CA GLN A 206 0.06 -7.05 10.57
C GLN A 206 1.54 -6.75 10.81
N MET A 207 2.25 -6.22 9.82
CA MET A 207 3.69 -5.97 9.92
C MET A 207 4.03 -4.57 10.44
N PHE A 208 3.11 -3.61 10.35
CA PHE A 208 3.40 -2.20 10.65
C PHE A 208 3.91 -1.99 12.07
N PHE A 209 3.18 -2.42 13.10
CA PHE A 209 3.62 -2.23 14.49
C PHE A 209 4.89 -3.01 14.84
N PRO A 210 4.99 -4.33 14.55
CA PRO A 210 6.22 -5.06 14.83
C PRO A 210 7.43 -4.41 14.18
N SER A 211 7.32 -4.02 12.90
CA SER A 211 8.40 -3.37 12.17
C SER A 211 8.76 -2.01 12.76
N LEU A 212 7.75 -1.19 13.10
CA LEU A 212 7.96 0.13 13.69
C LEU A 212 8.65 0.04 15.05
N ILE A 213 8.19 -0.84 15.94
CA ILE A 213 8.78 -1.05 17.27
C ILE A 213 10.24 -1.50 17.13
N ILE A 214 10.50 -2.49 16.28
CA ILE A 214 11.84 -3.04 16.08
C ILE A 214 12.78 -2.02 15.45
N ASN A 215 12.32 -1.23 14.48
CA ASN A 215 13.12 -0.19 13.86
C ASN A 215 13.47 0.92 14.87
N ILE A 216 12.52 1.35 15.71
CA ILE A 216 12.79 2.35 16.76
C ILE A 216 13.80 1.81 17.78
N LEU A 217 13.62 0.57 18.24
CA LEU A 217 14.54 -0.08 19.18
C LEU A 217 15.94 -0.24 18.56
N SER A 218 16.01 -0.77 17.34
CA SER A 218 17.26 -0.97 16.59
C SER A 218 18.01 0.34 16.39
N PHE A 219 17.30 1.40 15.97
CA PHE A 219 17.87 2.72 15.83
C PHE A 219 18.40 3.26 17.16
N SER A 220 17.62 3.14 18.23
CA SER A 220 18.00 3.63 19.57
C SER A 220 19.24 2.92 20.10
N ILE A 221 19.29 1.59 19.99
CA ILE A 221 20.44 0.79 20.44
C ILE A 221 21.67 1.12 19.58
N SER A 222 21.51 1.18 18.26
CA SER A 222 22.59 1.52 17.34
C SER A 222 23.17 2.90 17.64
N LEU A 223 22.31 3.89 17.91
CA LEU A 223 22.72 5.25 18.25
C LEU A 223 23.51 5.28 19.57
N LEU A 224 23.06 4.55 20.60
CA LEU A 224 23.78 4.41 21.87
C LEU A 224 25.16 3.75 21.69
N ILE A 225 25.23 2.65 20.94
CA ILE A 225 26.48 1.95 20.66
C ILE A 225 27.45 2.87 19.90
N LEU A 226 26.96 3.54 18.86
CA LEU A 226 27.79 4.37 17.99
C LEU A 226 28.31 5.62 18.70
N LYS A 227 27.49 6.24 19.56
CA LYS A 227 27.90 7.35 20.43
C LYS A 227 29.06 6.97 21.34
N ASN A 228 29.10 5.72 21.80
CA ASN A 228 30.20 5.23 22.63
C ASN A 228 31.47 4.87 21.81
N ILE A 229 31.37 4.74 20.50
CA ILE A 229 32.50 4.39 19.62
C ILE A 229 33.15 5.66 19.04
N ASN A 230 32.37 6.47 18.30
CA ASN A 230 32.91 7.63 17.60
C ASN A 230 31.80 8.65 17.25
N ASN A 231 31.85 9.82 17.91
CA ASN A 231 30.90 10.91 17.66
C ASN A 231 31.00 11.51 16.25
N ILE A 232 32.19 11.55 15.64
CA ILE A 232 32.37 12.08 14.27
C ILE A 232 31.66 11.18 13.26
N MET A 233 31.79 9.85 13.43
CA MET A 233 31.12 8.88 12.57
C MET A 233 29.59 8.97 12.71
N LEU A 234 29.08 9.28 13.91
CA LEU A 234 27.66 9.54 14.16
C LEU A 234 27.16 10.76 13.38
N ILE A 235 27.92 11.85 13.36
CA ILE A 235 27.58 13.06 12.59
C ILE A 235 27.54 12.76 11.10
N ILE A 236 28.53 12.04 10.57
CA ILE A 236 28.59 11.65 9.15
C ILE A 236 27.37 10.79 8.76
N LEU A 237 27.03 9.79 9.57
CA LEU A 237 25.84 8.95 9.32
C LEU A 237 24.54 9.75 9.41
N GLY A 238 24.45 10.70 10.34
CA GLY A 238 23.31 11.62 10.43
C GLY A 238 23.14 12.44 9.15
N ALA A 239 24.24 13.00 8.62
CA ALA A 239 24.22 13.74 7.35
C ALA A 239 23.79 12.85 6.16
N LEU A 240 24.29 11.62 6.08
CA LEU A 240 23.86 10.65 5.06
C LEU A 240 22.37 10.30 5.19
N GLY A 241 21.87 10.13 6.42
CA GLY A 241 20.45 9.89 6.67
C GLY A 241 19.56 11.02 6.15
N ILE A 242 19.95 12.27 6.41
CA ILE A 242 19.24 13.46 5.89
C ILE A 242 19.26 13.47 4.35
N PHE A 243 20.39 13.16 3.73
CA PHE A 243 20.50 13.09 2.27
C PHE A 243 19.56 12.03 1.67
N ILE A 244 19.49 10.84 2.27
CA ILE A 244 18.57 9.77 1.86
C ILE A 244 17.10 10.18 2.01
N LEU A 245 16.77 10.91 3.08
CA LEU A 245 15.42 11.46 3.26
C LEU A 245 15.05 12.44 2.15
N ILE A 246 15.96 13.36 1.79
CA ILE A 246 15.76 14.30 0.68
C ILE A 246 15.52 13.55 -0.63
N LEU A 247 16.35 12.55 -0.95
CA LEU A 247 16.16 11.72 -2.15
C LEU A 247 14.81 10.99 -2.14
N SER A 248 14.39 10.48 -0.99
CA SER A 248 13.10 9.80 -0.83
C SER A 248 11.93 10.75 -1.06
N PHE A 249 12.01 11.99 -0.56
CA PHE A 249 11.00 13.03 -0.84
C PHE A 249 10.94 13.42 -2.31
N ILE A 250 12.09 13.54 -2.98
CA ILE A 250 12.15 13.82 -4.42
C ILE A 250 11.49 12.66 -5.20
N LYS A 251 11.84 11.41 -4.88
CA LYS A 251 11.26 10.23 -5.50
C LYS A 251 9.74 10.19 -5.33
N LYS A 252 9.25 10.47 -4.12
CA LYS A 252 7.81 10.56 -3.84
C LYS A 252 7.14 11.62 -4.71
N LYS A 253 7.71 12.82 -4.78
CA LYS A 253 7.17 13.92 -5.61
C LYS A 253 7.09 13.53 -7.09
N ILE A 254 8.13 12.87 -7.61
CA ILE A 254 8.14 12.36 -8.99
C ILE A 254 7.05 11.30 -9.19
N PHE A 255 6.90 10.37 -8.25
CA PHE A 255 5.84 9.36 -8.30
C PHE A 255 4.45 10.01 -8.29
N ASP A 256 4.17 10.89 -7.33
CA ASP A 256 2.89 11.58 -7.21
C ASP A 256 2.55 12.38 -8.48
N SER A 257 3.55 13.02 -9.10
CA SER A 257 3.35 13.76 -10.36
C SER A 257 3.01 12.86 -11.57
N ASN A 258 3.47 11.61 -11.56
CA ASN A 258 3.29 10.65 -12.65
C ASN A 258 2.28 9.55 -12.34
N PHE A 259 1.62 9.60 -11.17
CA PHE A 259 0.77 8.53 -10.67
C PHE A 259 -0.30 8.11 -11.67
N HIS A 260 -1.02 9.10 -12.23
CA HIS A 260 -2.08 8.84 -13.21
C HIS A 260 -1.56 8.16 -14.47
N LYS A 261 -0.42 8.63 -14.99
CA LYS A 261 0.21 8.03 -16.17
C LYS A 261 0.57 6.56 -15.92
N ILE A 262 1.14 6.27 -14.74
CA ILE A 262 1.49 4.90 -14.34
C ILE A 262 0.22 4.04 -14.22
N LEU A 263 -0.85 4.59 -13.63
CA LEU A 263 -2.12 3.88 -13.45
C LEU A 263 -2.78 3.55 -14.79
N THR A 264 -2.82 4.51 -15.72
CA THR A 264 -3.37 4.30 -17.07
C THR A 264 -2.56 3.24 -17.84
N GLN A 265 -1.22 3.31 -17.78
CA GLN A 265 -0.35 2.32 -18.43
C GLN A 265 -0.56 0.90 -17.88
N ASN A 266 -0.72 0.77 -16.55
CA ASN A 266 -1.01 -0.53 -15.94
C ASN A 266 -2.38 -1.06 -16.37
N PHE A 267 -3.40 -0.19 -16.41
CA PHE A 267 -4.74 -0.57 -16.86
C PHE A 267 -4.77 -1.00 -18.33
N GLU A 268 -4.07 -0.28 -19.22
CA GLU A 268 -3.90 -0.67 -20.62
C GLU A 268 -3.20 -2.02 -20.75
N GLY A 269 -2.13 -2.25 -19.97
CA GLY A 269 -1.43 -3.53 -19.92
C GLY A 269 -2.34 -4.70 -19.49
N ASP A 270 -3.14 -4.48 -18.46
CA ASP A 270 -4.11 -5.47 -17.97
C ASP A 270 -5.19 -5.80 -19.03
N LEU A 271 -5.72 -4.78 -19.71
CA LEU A 271 -6.67 -4.96 -20.81
C LEU A 271 -6.07 -5.75 -21.97
N HIS A 272 -4.83 -5.44 -22.36
CA HIS A 272 -4.14 -6.18 -23.41
C HIS A 272 -3.94 -7.66 -23.03
N PHE A 273 -3.58 -7.93 -21.76
CA PHE A 273 -3.45 -9.29 -21.26
C PHE A 273 -4.80 -10.03 -21.25
N GLU A 274 -5.89 -9.39 -20.80
CA GLU A 274 -7.22 -9.97 -20.81
C GLU A 274 -7.69 -10.28 -22.24
N ASN A 275 -7.48 -9.36 -23.18
CA ASN A 275 -7.77 -9.57 -24.60
C ASN A 275 -6.97 -10.73 -25.18
N TYR A 276 -5.68 -10.85 -24.84
CA TYR A 276 -4.85 -11.98 -25.24
C TYR A 276 -5.40 -13.31 -24.69
N VAL A 277 -5.72 -13.37 -23.40
CA VAL A 277 -6.30 -14.58 -22.78
C VAL A 277 -7.64 -14.95 -23.42
N ASN A 278 -8.50 -13.97 -23.70
CA ASN A 278 -9.78 -14.20 -24.37
C ASN A 278 -9.58 -14.71 -25.80
N SER A 279 -8.62 -14.15 -26.55
CA SER A 279 -8.29 -14.63 -27.90
C SER A 279 -7.81 -16.08 -27.93
N ILE A 280 -7.02 -16.51 -26.94
CA ILE A 280 -6.61 -17.92 -26.79
C ILE A 280 -7.82 -18.80 -26.52
N LYS A 281 -8.68 -18.40 -25.57
CA LYS A 281 -9.88 -19.18 -25.20
C LYS A 281 -10.86 -19.32 -26.37
N GLU A 282 -11.06 -18.26 -27.15
CA GLU A 282 -11.89 -18.30 -28.35
C GLU A 282 -11.28 -19.21 -29.43
N PHE A 283 -9.96 -19.16 -29.62
CA PHE A 283 -9.27 -20.05 -30.54
C PHE A 283 -9.38 -21.53 -30.13
N GLU A 284 -9.24 -21.82 -28.84
CA GLU A 284 -9.42 -23.17 -28.28
C GLU A 284 -10.87 -23.65 -28.42
N HIS A 285 -11.85 -22.77 -28.17
CA HIS A 285 -13.27 -23.07 -28.38
C HIS A 285 -13.60 -23.34 -29.85
N HIS A 286 -12.99 -22.59 -30.78
CA HIS A 286 -13.17 -22.78 -32.22
C HIS A 286 -12.55 -24.12 -32.69
N ILE A 287 -11.40 -24.51 -32.14
CA ILE A 287 -10.81 -25.84 -32.41
C ILE A 287 -11.67 -26.97 -31.83
N LEU A 288 -12.19 -26.81 -30.61
CA LEU A 288 -13.08 -27.78 -29.98
C LEU A 288 -14.42 -27.89 -30.72
N SER A 289 -15.04 -26.78 -31.11
CA SER A 289 -16.29 -26.78 -31.88
C SER A 289 -16.10 -27.43 -33.24
N ASN A 290 -15.00 -27.12 -33.94
CA ASN A 290 -14.73 -27.70 -35.26
C ASN A 290 -14.37 -29.18 -35.19
N SER A 291 -13.66 -29.63 -34.15
CA SER A 291 -13.29 -31.05 -34.00
C SER A 291 -14.43 -31.94 -33.50
N ILE A 292 -15.41 -31.39 -32.78
CA ILE A 292 -16.61 -32.11 -32.32
C ILE A 292 -17.69 -32.10 -33.40
N LEU A 293 -17.92 -30.98 -34.10
CA LEU A 293 -18.92 -30.88 -35.18
C LEU A 293 -18.45 -31.52 -36.49
N SER A 294 -17.14 -31.67 -36.75
CA SER A 294 -16.66 -32.43 -37.91
C SER A 294 -16.74 -33.95 -37.74
N LYS A 295 -17.15 -34.43 -36.55
CA LYS A 295 -17.29 -35.85 -36.22
C LYS A 295 -18.74 -36.27 -35.95
N TRP A 296 -19.69 -35.37 -36.10
CA TRP A 296 -21.13 -35.64 -36.21
C TRP A 296 -21.58 -35.48 -37.65
#